data_AF-A0A2S6U574-F1
#
_entry.id   AF-A0A2S6U574-F1
#
_cell.length_a   1.000
_cell.length_b   1.000
_cell.length_c   1.000
_cell.angle_alpha   90.00
_cell.angle_beta   90.00
_cell.angle_gamma   90.00
#
_symmetry.space_group_name_H-M   'P 1'
#
loop_
_entity.id
_entity.type
_entity.pdbx_description
1 polymer ?
#
loop_
_entity_poly.entity_id
_entity_poly.type
_entity_poly.pdbx_seq_one_letter_code
_entity_poly.pdbx_strand_id
1 'polypeptide(L)' 'MLRTPSLQRLVQGQDVTCKGDTRDRYKRLLAVCYVGSLNINEQMVTDGWAMAYRKYSKDYVRAETFAKSRREGLWRG' A
#
# COMPACT_ATOMS: atom_id res chain seq x y z
N MET A 1 16.02 -10.75 12.40
CA MET A 1 15.53 -11.23 11.10
C MET A 1 13.99 -11.18 11.12
N LEU A 2 13.36 -10.03 10.82
CA LEU A 2 11.91 -9.93 10.59
C LEU A 2 11.68 -8.87 9.50
N ARG A 3 11.16 -9.32 8.35
CA ARG A 3 11.09 -8.59 7.08
C ARG A 3 9.73 -7.90 6.88
N THR A 4 9.13 -7.44 7.99
CA THR A 4 7.71 -7.01 8.06
C THR A 4 7.42 -5.65 8.73
N PRO A 5 8.32 -4.63 8.81
CA PRO A 5 8.10 -3.57 9.79
C PRO A 5 6.99 -2.57 9.44
N SER A 6 6.60 -2.44 8.18
CA SER A 6 5.83 -1.29 7.71
C SER A 6 4.33 -1.44 7.94
N LEU A 7 3.70 -2.48 7.40
CA LEU A 7 2.25 -2.64 7.52
C LEU A 7 1.84 -2.87 8.97
N GLN A 8 2.53 -3.75 9.69
CA GLN A 8 2.20 -4.07 11.08
C GLN A 8 2.24 -2.81 11.95
N ARG A 9 3.23 -1.93 11.74
CA ARG A 9 3.31 -0.64 12.44
C ARG A 9 2.12 0.28 12.13
N LEU A 10 1.63 0.27 10.90
CA LEU A 10 0.51 1.12 10.49
C LEU A 10 -0.83 0.66 11.08
N VAL A 11 -0.99 -0.63 11.36
CA VAL A 11 -2.29 -1.21 11.74
C VAL A 11 -2.37 -1.71 13.19
N GLN A 12 -1.24 -1.92 13.86
CA GLN A 12 -1.24 -2.50 15.21
C GLN A 12 -1.91 -1.57 16.22
N GLY A 13 -2.97 -2.05 16.86
CA GLY A 13 -3.74 -1.30 17.85
C GLY A 13 -4.64 -0.21 17.25
N GLN A 14 -4.82 -0.20 15.92
CA GLN A 14 -5.61 0.80 15.22
C GLN A 14 -6.88 0.19 14.61
N ASP A 15 -7.94 0.97 14.54
CA ASP A 15 -9.15 0.60 13.80
C ASP A 15 -8.93 0.78 12.29
N VAL A 16 -8.97 -0.35 11.57
CA VAL A 16 -8.79 -0.38 10.12
C VAL A 16 -10.13 -0.49 9.42
N THR A 17 -10.42 0.46 8.52
CA THR A 17 -11.60 0.42 7.65
C THR A 17 -11.16 0.19 6.21
N CYS A 18 -11.63 -0.88 5.58
CA CYS A 18 -11.38 -1.17 4.17
C CYS A 18 -12.64 -0.93 3.33
N LYS A 19 -12.50 -0.19 2.24
CA LYS A 19 -13.60 0.13 1.31
C LYS A 19 -13.28 -0.43 -0.08
N GLY A 20 -14.18 -1.22 -0.63
CA GLY A 20 -14.07 -1.80 -1.96
C GLY A 20 -15.37 -2.47 -2.38
N ASP A 21 -15.64 -2.47 -3.67
CA ASP A 21 -16.83 -3.04 -4.30
C ASP A 21 -16.47 -4.08 -5.39
N THR A 22 -15.22 -4.07 -5.83
CA THR A 22 -14.71 -4.87 -6.94
C THR A 22 -14.05 -6.14 -6.43
N ARG A 23 -14.23 -7.26 -7.12
CA ARG A 23 -13.52 -8.52 -6.85
C ARG A 23 -12.66 -8.94 -8.03
N ASP A 24 -11.52 -9.56 -7.75
CA ASP A 24 -10.67 -10.13 -8.80
C ASP A 24 -11.20 -11.48 -9.32
N ARG A 25 -10.52 -12.06 -10.32
CA ARG A 25 -10.87 -13.38 -10.90
C ARG A 25 -10.88 -14.54 -9.90
N TYR A 26 -10.24 -14.36 -8.74
CA TYR A 26 -10.18 -15.32 -7.64
C TYR A 26 -11.19 -14.99 -6.54
N LYS A 27 -12.15 -14.09 -6.83
CA LYS A 27 -13.19 -13.62 -5.92
C LYS A 27 -12.66 -12.89 -4.68
N ARG A 28 -11.43 -12.39 -4.69
CA ARG A 28 -10.87 -11.58 -3.59
C ARG A 28 -11.34 -10.14 -3.72
N LEU A 29 -11.70 -9.51 -2.60
CA LEU A 29 -12.10 -8.10 -2.56
C LEU A 29 -10.89 -7.20 -2.85
N LEU A 30 -11.03 -6.32 -3.83
CA LEU A 30 -10.10 -5.22 -4.08
C LEU A 30 -10.59 -4.02 -3.28
N ALA A 31 -9.84 -3.65 -2.25
CA ALA A 31 -10.20 -2.57 -1.34
C ALA A 31 -9.03 -1.64 -1.06
N VAL A 32 -9.37 -0.40 -0.71
CA VAL A 32 -8.46 0.57 -0.12
C VAL A 32 -8.70 0.59 1.38
N CYS A 33 -7.65 0.39 2.16
CA CYS A 33 -7.72 0.32 3.61
C CYS A 33 -7.19 1.58 4.27
N TYR A 34 -7.85 1.99 5.35
CA TYR A 34 -7.58 3.23 6.05
C TYR A 34 -7.45 3.01 7.55
N VAL A 35 -6.55 3.78 8.18
CA VAL A 35 -6.58 4.05 9.64
C VAL A 35 -6.94 5.53 9.80
N GLY A 36 -8.12 5.82 10.34
CA GLY A 36 -8.67 7.18 10.30
C GLY A 36 -8.76 7.69 8.86
N SER A 37 -8.01 8.75 8.54
CA SER A 37 -7.90 9.31 7.18
C SER A 37 -6.68 8.83 6.40
N LEU A 38 -5.78 8.03 7.00
CA LEU A 38 -4.56 7.57 6.36
C LEU A 38 -4.86 6.41 5.41
N ASN A 39 -4.56 6.57 4.11
CA ASN A 39 -4.59 5.47 3.15
C ASN A 39 -3.36 4.57 3.33
N ILE A 40 -3.57 3.38 3.87
CA ILE A 40 -2.50 2.40 4.14
C ILE A 40 -1.85 1.94 2.85
N ASN A 41 -2.64 1.71 1.79
CA ASN A 41 -2.15 1.23 0.51
C ASN A 41 -1.18 2.24 -0.12
N GLU A 42 -1.53 3.52 -0.08
CA GLU A 42 -0.68 4.60 -0.59
C GLU A 42 0.61 4.74 0.23
N GLN A 43 0.50 4.71 1.56
CA GLN A 43 1.66 4.82 2.45
C GLN A 43 2.66 3.70 2.21
N MET A 44 2.17 2.46 2.03
CA MET A 44 3.00 1.30 1.72
C MET A 44 3.78 1.47 0.40
N VAL A 45 3.17 2.08 -0.61
CA VAL A 45 3.85 2.35 -1.89
C VAL A 45 4.85 3.49 -1.74
N THR A 46 4.47 4.56 -1.04
CA THR A 46 5.31 5.75 -0.78
C THR A 46 6.59 5.40 -0.04
N ASP A 47 6.49 4.50 0.94
CA ASP A 47 7.63 4.02 1.73
C ASP A 47 8.45 2.93 1.00
N GLY A 48 8.08 2.60 -0.24
CA GLY A 48 8.78 1.62 -1.06
C GLY A 48 8.57 0.17 -0.63
N TRP A 49 7.53 -0.15 0.14
CA TRP A 49 7.21 -1.52 0.55
C TRP A 49 6.22 -2.22 -0.38
N ALA A 50 5.60 -1.49 -1.30
CA ALA A 50 4.69 -2.01 -2.31
C ALA A 50 4.90 -1.30 -3.66
N MET A 51 4.45 -1.94 -4.74
CA MET A 51 4.45 -1.39 -6.09
C MET A 51 3.05 -0.95 -6.52
N ALA A 52 2.97 0.05 -7.39
CA ALA A 52 1.71 0.50 -7.96
C ALA A 52 1.22 -0.48 -9.03
N TYR A 53 0.19 -1.26 -8.70
CA TYR A 53 -0.38 -2.23 -9.64
C TYR A 53 -1.35 -1.59 -10.63
N ARG A 54 -0.77 -1.11 -11.74
CA ARG A 54 -1.45 -0.35 -12.81
C ARG A 54 -2.63 -1.05 -13.50
N LYS A 55 -2.79 -2.37 -13.31
CA LYS A 55 -3.90 -3.14 -13.87
C LYS A 55 -5.26 -2.74 -13.29
N TYR A 56 -5.29 -2.37 -12.00
CA TYR A 56 -6.54 -2.04 -11.31
C TYR A 56 -6.69 -0.56 -10.96
N SER A 57 -5.59 0.16 -10.78
CA SER A 57 -5.64 1.60 -10.50
C SER A 57 -4.30 2.27 -10.84
N LYS A 58 -4.36 3.56 -11.19
CA LYS A 58 -3.19 4.43 -11.37
C LYS A 58 -2.93 5.35 -10.18
N ASP A 59 -3.75 5.29 -9.13
CA ASP A 59 -3.74 6.24 -8.01
C ASP A 59 -2.38 6.29 -7.31
N TYR A 60 -1.70 5.14 -7.21
CA TYR A 60 -0.41 5.03 -6.50
C TYR A 60 0.83 5.21 -7.39
N VAL A 61 0.67 5.56 -8.67
CA VAL A 61 1.82 5.73 -9.58
C VAL A 61 2.73 6.86 -9.11
N ARG A 62 2.18 7.97 -8.61
CA ARG A 62 2.98 9.07 -8.06
C ARG A 62 3.74 8.67 -6.81
N ALA A 63 3.09 7.93 -5.90
CA ALA A 63 3.72 7.38 -4.70
C ALA A 63 4.91 6.46 -5.05
N GLU A 64 4.75 5.58 -6.06
CA GLU A 64 5.83 4.69 -6.50
C GLU A 64 7.00 5.48 -7.11
N THR A 65 6.70 6.50 -7.93
CA THR A 65 7.74 7.38 -8.50
C THR A 65 8.51 8.12 -7.40
N PHE A 66 7.83 8.56 -6.35
CA PHE A 66 8.46 9.20 -5.19
C PHE A 66 9.34 8.22 -4.40
N ALA A 67 8.87 6.99 -4.17
CA ALA A 67 9.66 5.97 -3.50
C ALA A 67 10.94 5.62 -4.29
N LYS A 68 10.84 5.57 -5.63
CA LYS A 68 11.99 5.36 -6.54
C LYS A 68 13.00 6.50 -6.47
N SER A 69 12.55 7.75 -6.54
CA SER A 69 13.46 8.90 -6.50
C SER A 69 14.23 9.00 -5.18
N ARG A 70 13.62 8.55 -4.08
CA ARG A 70 14.23 8.47 -2.75
C ARG A 70 15.02 7.20 -2.47
N ARG A 71 15.01 6.24 -3.41
CA ARG A 71 15.61 4.90 -3.24
C ARG A 71 15.14 4.22 -1.94
N GLU A 72 13.84 4.26 -1.67
CA GLU A 72 13.25 3.67 -0.46
C GLU A 72 12.85 2.21 -0.66
N GLY A 73 12.88 1.41 0.42
CA GLY A 73 12.42 0.03 0.44
C GLY A 73 12.96 -0.83 -0.71
N LEU A 74 12.05 -1.30 -1.57
CA LEU A 74 12.32 -2.11 -2.77
C LEU A 74 13.26 -1.42 -3.78
N TRP A 75 13.43 -0.10 -3.71
CA TRP A 75 14.20 0.72 -4.65
C TRP A 75 15.60 1.10 -4.15
N ARG A 76 16.10 0.47 -3.09
CA ARG A 76 17.44 0.72 -2.49
C ARG A 76 18.64 0.22 -3.32
N GLY A 77 18.47 0.12 -4.64
CA GLY A 77 19.47 -0.40 -5.59
C GLY A 77 20.21 0.66 -6.38
#